data_AF-A0A258CNX0-F1
#
_entry.id   AF-A0A258CNX0-F1
#
_cell.length_a   1.000
_cell.length_b   1.000
_cell.length_c   1.000
_cell.angle_alpha   90.00
_cell.angle_beta   90.00
_cell.angle_gamma   90.00
#
_symmetry.space_group_name_H-M   'P 1'
#
loop_
_entity.id
_entity.type
_entity.pdbx_description
1 polymer ?
#
loop_
_entity_poly.entity_id
_entity_poly.type
_entity_poly.pdbx_seq_one_letter_code
_entity_poly.pdbx_strand_id
1 'polypeptide(L)'
;VRLWVPESPVWLVRQGRYEEARKSLAWALQMKPEELPLPTAPIIEPPKANWFELFKYPRSLLVSWLGNAGAQTGVYGVTLWAPSLFVLLLKVTPQEAAKMMILLTVMGFLGRLSFSYLSDKIGRRAGGGLIGLGAGVLIILAGYNYDATIMGMSALWLILALAFFFADGGFAIVGPYAAEVWPSHLRTTGMGSAYGFGGIGKIIGPLGLALIVGSNNYLKPDVPLPEIPTAFLYLGCWFLMAGVVYYFFGMETKGKSIAQIDRELASACSCRERRTGSRPIP
;
A
#
# COMPACT_ATOMS: atom_id res chain seq x y z
N VAL A 1 9.16 -16.00 14.29
CA VAL A 1 8.17 -16.65 13.40
C VAL A 1 8.75 -17.91 12.74
N ARG A 2 9.77 -17.83 11.87
CA ARG A 2 10.31 -18.99 11.12
C ARG A 2 10.88 -20.15 11.95
N LEU A 3 11.31 -19.90 13.18
CA LEU A 3 11.82 -20.94 14.11
C LEU A 3 10.71 -21.72 14.83
N TRP A 4 9.49 -21.18 14.88
CA TRP A 4 8.40 -21.70 15.74
C TRP A 4 7.13 -22.06 14.97
N VAL A 5 6.98 -21.54 13.75
CA VAL A 5 5.83 -21.82 12.88
C VAL A 5 6.26 -22.89 11.88
N PRO A 6 5.56 -24.05 11.82
CA PRO A 6 5.86 -25.09 10.85
C PRO A 6 5.64 -24.61 9.41
N GLU A 7 6.39 -25.19 8.48
CA GLU A 7 6.31 -24.84 7.05
C GLU A 7 4.91 -25.13 6.48
N SER A 8 4.51 -24.42 5.42
CA SER A 8 3.17 -24.56 4.83
C SER A 8 2.83 -26.03 4.49
N PRO A 9 1.69 -26.56 4.96
CA PRO A 9 1.26 -27.93 4.62
C PRO A 9 1.19 -28.16 3.10
N VAL A 10 0.75 -27.14 2.36
CA VAL A 10 0.62 -27.20 0.89
C VAL A 10 1.99 -27.31 0.23
N TRP A 11 2.98 -26.56 0.72
CA TRP A 11 4.35 -26.64 0.18
C TRP A 11 4.99 -28.00 0.51
N LEU A 12 4.79 -28.51 1.72
CA LEU A 12 5.31 -29.81 2.14
C LEU A 12 4.74 -30.96 1.30
N VAL A 13 3.43 -30.94 0.99
CA VAL A 13 2.81 -31.88 0.05
C VAL A 13 3.46 -31.80 -1.33
N ARG A 14 3.74 -30.60 -1.85
CA ARG A 14 4.41 -30.42 -3.16
C ARG A 14 5.82 -30.98 -3.19
N GLN A 15 6.51 -30.99 -2.06
CA GLN A 15 7.85 -31.57 -1.93
C GLN A 15 7.81 -33.09 -1.65
N GLY A 16 6.63 -33.72 -1.65
CA GLY A 16 6.44 -35.12 -1.29
C GLY A 16 6.58 -35.41 0.21
N ARG A 17 6.64 -34.38 1.06
CA ARG A 17 6.82 -34.47 2.52
C ARG A 17 5.48 -34.57 3.24
N TYR A 18 4.72 -35.63 2.95
CA TYR A 18 3.33 -35.80 3.41
C TYR A 18 3.18 -35.86 4.94
N GLU A 19 4.10 -36.55 5.62
CA GLU A 19 4.08 -36.66 7.09
C GLU A 19 4.29 -35.32 7.78
N GLU A 20 5.17 -34.48 7.22
CA GLU A 20 5.43 -33.15 7.75
C GLU A 20 4.27 -32.20 7.43
N ALA A 21 3.66 -32.34 6.26
CA ALA A 21 2.46 -31.59 5.90
C ALA A 21 1.33 -31.88 6.90
N ARG A 22 1.14 -33.15 7.26
CA ARG A 22 0.16 -33.57 8.27
C ARG A 22 0.44 -32.95 9.64
N LYS A 23 1.68 -32.97 10.09
CA LYS A 23 2.10 -32.32 11.36
C LYS A 23 1.86 -30.80 11.34
N SER A 24 2.17 -30.14 10.23
CA SER A 24 1.95 -28.71 10.08
C SER A 24 0.46 -28.35 10.07
N LEU A 25 -0.37 -29.15 9.39
CA LEU A 25 -1.83 -28.97 9.37
C LEU A 25 -2.45 -29.24 10.75
N ALA A 26 -1.99 -30.27 11.44
CA ALA A 26 -2.41 -30.60 12.80
C ALA A 26 -2.11 -29.45 13.78
N TRP A 27 -0.91 -28.86 13.66
CA TRP A 27 -0.52 -27.68 14.43
C TRP A 27 -1.45 -26.48 14.15
N ALA A 28 -1.80 -26.23 12.88
CA ALA A 28 -2.68 -25.14 12.49
C ALA A 28 -4.13 -25.34 12.96
N LEU A 29 -4.62 -26.59 13.00
CA LEU A 29 -5.96 -26.97 13.44
C LEU A 29 -6.05 -27.23 14.95
N GLN A 30 -4.93 -27.19 15.68
CA GLN A 30 -4.83 -27.57 17.10
C GLN A 30 -5.34 -29.00 17.40
N MET A 31 -5.01 -29.94 16.52
CA MET A 31 -5.39 -31.36 16.63
C MET A 31 -4.16 -32.26 16.66
N LYS A 32 -4.36 -33.55 16.97
CA LYS A 32 -3.28 -34.54 16.90
C LYS A 32 -3.02 -34.95 15.44
N PRO A 33 -1.76 -35.10 15.00
CA PRO A 33 -1.45 -35.53 13.63
C PRO A 33 -2.10 -36.85 13.22
N GLU A 34 -2.34 -37.75 14.17
CA GLU A 34 -2.92 -39.07 13.96
C GLU A 34 -4.42 -39.01 13.63
N GLU A 35 -5.09 -37.92 13.99
CA GLU A 35 -6.52 -37.69 13.71
C GLU A 35 -6.75 -37.17 12.28
N LEU A 36 -5.68 -36.75 11.60
CA LEU A 36 -5.75 -36.25 10.23
C LEU A 36 -5.37 -37.34 9.22
N PRO A 37 -6.18 -37.54 8.16
CA PRO A 37 -5.81 -38.45 7.08
C PRO A 37 -4.57 -37.91 6.36
N LEU A 38 -3.74 -38.83 5.85
CA LEU A 38 -2.64 -38.44 4.97
C LEU A 38 -3.21 -37.77 3.70
N PRO A 39 -2.64 -36.65 3.23
CA PRO A 39 -3.11 -35.97 2.03
C PRO A 39 -3.08 -36.93 0.84
N THR A 40 -4.25 -37.40 0.42
CA THR A 40 -4.42 -38.32 -0.73
C THR A 40 -4.83 -37.57 -1.99
N ALA A 41 -5.15 -36.27 -1.86
CA ALA A 41 -5.56 -35.45 -2.98
C ALA A 41 -4.39 -35.31 -3.97
N PRO A 42 -4.64 -35.42 -5.29
CA PRO A 42 -3.62 -35.19 -6.29
C PRO A 42 -3.03 -33.79 -6.12
N ILE A 43 -1.71 -33.67 -6.35
CA ILE A 43 -1.03 -32.38 -6.35
C ILE A 43 -1.58 -31.59 -7.54
N ILE A 44 -2.58 -30.74 -7.29
CA ILE A 44 -3.01 -29.75 -8.27
C ILE A 44 -1.91 -28.69 -8.29
N GLU A 45 -1.03 -28.74 -9.29
CA GLU A 45 -0.11 -27.64 -9.53
C GLU A 45 -0.94 -26.38 -9.80
N PRO A 46 -0.78 -25.31 -9.01
CA PRO A 46 -1.36 -24.05 -9.42
C PRO A 46 -0.72 -23.67 -10.76
N PRO A 47 -1.49 -23.12 -11.71
CA PRO A 47 -0.93 -22.69 -12.98
C PRO A 47 0.28 -21.79 -12.74
N LYS A 48 1.39 -22.05 -13.43
CA LYS A 48 2.60 -21.24 -13.32
C LYS A 48 2.23 -19.79 -13.67
N ALA A 49 2.49 -18.88 -12.72
CA ALA A 49 2.23 -17.48 -12.92
C ALA A 49 3.11 -16.93 -14.05
N ASN A 50 2.53 -16.56 -15.18
CA ASN A 50 3.22 -15.78 -16.19
C ASN A 50 3.06 -14.28 -15.87
N TRP A 51 4.16 -13.55 -15.78
CA TRP A 51 4.16 -12.10 -15.54
C TRP A 51 3.27 -11.33 -16.51
N PHE A 52 3.23 -11.73 -17.78
CA PHE A 52 2.41 -11.07 -18.79
C PHE A 52 0.90 -11.25 -18.57
N GLU A 53 0.47 -12.24 -17.78
CA GLU A 53 -0.94 -12.39 -17.42
C GLU A 53 -1.47 -11.25 -16.55
N LEU A 54 -0.60 -10.50 -15.87
CA LEU A 54 -1.02 -9.32 -15.11
C LEU A 54 -1.78 -8.31 -15.98
N PHE A 55 -1.37 -8.15 -17.25
CA PHE A 55 -2.00 -7.23 -18.20
C PHE A 55 -3.41 -7.66 -18.64
N LYS A 56 -3.79 -8.93 -18.40
CA LYS A 56 -5.17 -9.40 -18.61
C LYS A 56 -6.14 -8.79 -17.59
N TYR A 57 -5.64 -8.34 -16.43
CA TYR A 57 -6.42 -7.72 -15.35
C TYR A 57 -6.07 -6.22 -15.21
N PRO A 58 -6.45 -5.37 -16.17
CA PRO A 58 -6.02 -3.97 -16.23
C PRO A 58 -6.56 -3.14 -15.06
N ARG A 59 -7.74 -3.49 -14.52
CA ARG A 59 -8.31 -2.83 -13.35
C ARG A 59 -7.48 -3.13 -12.10
N SER A 60 -7.13 -4.40 -11.89
CA SER A 60 -6.23 -4.80 -10.80
C SER A 60 -4.85 -4.18 -10.96
N LEU A 61 -4.33 -4.13 -12.19
CA LEU A 61 -3.05 -3.52 -12.52
C LEU A 61 -3.06 -2.01 -12.22
N LEU A 62 -4.05 -1.28 -12.75
CA LEU A 62 -4.21 0.16 -12.54
C LEU A 62 -4.31 0.51 -11.05
N VAL A 63 -5.20 -0.17 -10.31
CA VAL A 63 -5.40 0.13 -8.90
C VAL A 63 -4.19 -0.25 -8.07
N SER A 64 -3.60 -1.42 -8.33
CA SER A 64 -2.43 -1.85 -7.57
C SER A 64 -1.23 -0.96 -7.88
N TRP A 65 -0.93 -0.67 -9.15
CA TRP A 65 0.27 0.08 -9.53
C TRP A 65 0.16 1.56 -9.23
N LEU A 66 -0.89 2.24 -9.71
CA LEU A 66 -1.05 3.68 -9.48
C LEU A 66 -1.41 3.98 -8.03
N GLY A 67 -2.20 3.11 -7.39
CA GLY A 67 -2.50 3.21 -5.96
C GLY A 67 -1.24 3.10 -5.11
N ASN A 68 -0.38 2.10 -5.36
CA ASN A 68 0.90 1.98 -4.64
C ASN A 68 1.87 3.12 -5.00
N ALA A 69 1.98 3.49 -6.27
CA ALA A 69 2.84 4.57 -6.70
C ALA A 69 2.46 5.89 -6.01
N GLY A 70 1.18 6.29 -6.05
CA GLY A 70 0.75 7.51 -5.38
C GLY A 70 0.93 7.48 -3.87
N ALA A 71 0.55 6.38 -3.21
CA ALA A 71 0.71 6.25 -1.76
C ALA A 71 2.19 6.24 -1.33
N GLN A 72 3.05 5.50 -2.03
CA GLN A 72 4.47 5.43 -1.70
C GLN A 72 5.21 6.72 -2.06
N THR A 73 4.96 7.33 -3.22
CA THR A 73 5.55 8.63 -3.59
C THR A 73 5.24 9.70 -2.55
N GLY A 74 3.96 9.83 -2.19
CA GLY A 74 3.51 10.79 -1.20
C GLY A 74 4.12 10.53 0.18
N VAL A 75 4.00 9.30 0.71
CA VAL A 75 4.41 9.04 2.10
C VAL A 75 5.91 9.13 2.28
N TYR A 76 6.70 8.59 1.33
CA TYR A 76 8.15 8.60 1.43
C TYR A 76 8.72 9.98 1.09
N GLY A 77 8.11 10.72 0.17
CA GLY A 77 8.45 12.12 -0.10
C GLY A 77 8.35 12.96 1.17
N VAL A 78 7.24 12.87 1.90
CA VAL A 78 7.09 13.62 3.16
C VAL A 78 7.99 13.06 4.26
N THR A 79 8.04 11.74 4.45
CA THR A 79 8.79 11.11 5.56
C THR A 79 10.29 11.41 5.50
N LEU A 80 10.86 11.39 4.29
CA LEU A 80 12.30 11.65 4.12
C LEU A 80 12.65 13.13 4.34
N TRP A 81 11.68 14.04 4.14
CA TRP A 81 11.95 15.48 4.09
C TRP A 81 11.42 16.24 5.31
N ALA A 82 10.41 15.72 6.00
CA ALA A 82 9.80 16.36 7.15
C ALA A 82 10.81 16.78 8.24
N PRO A 83 11.81 15.96 8.64
CA PRO A 83 12.81 16.39 9.61
C PRO A 83 13.61 17.60 9.15
N SER A 84 14.07 17.58 7.89
CA SER A 84 14.83 18.69 7.29
C SER A 84 13.98 19.96 7.18
N LEU A 85 12.71 19.82 6.83
CA LEU A 85 11.76 20.94 6.77
C LEU A 85 11.48 21.52 8.17
N PHE A 86 11.40 20.71 9.22
CA PHE A 86 11.25 21.23 10.58
C PHE A 86 12.46 22.06 10.99
N VAL A 87 13.68 21.58 10.73
CA VAL A 87 14.91 22.37 10.99
C VAL A 87 14.91 23.67 10.19
N LEU A 88 14.58 23.60 8.90
CA LEU A 88 14.62 24.75 7.99
C LEU A 88 13.57 25.81 8.33
N LEU A 89 12.32 25.40 8.54
CA LEU A 89 11.16 26.29 8.68
C LEU A 89 10.93 26.71 10.12
N LEU A 90 11.04 25.77 11.06
CA LEU A 90 10.74 26.02 12.48
C LEU A 90 11.98 26.45 13.27
N LYS A 91 13.15 26.45 12.62
CA LYS A 91 14.45 26.84 13.20
C LYS A 91 14.80 26.03 14.46
N VAL A 92 14.28 24.80 14.54
CA VAL A 92 14.58 23.85 15.63
C VAL A 92 15.87 23.08 15.33
N THR A 93 16.46 22.50 16.36
CA THR A 93 17.64 21.64 16.21
C THR A 93 17.29 20.32 15.49
N PRO A 94 18.24 19.64 14.83
CA PRO A 94 18.00 18.32 14.24
C PRO A 94 17.47 17.28 15.25
N GLN A 95 17.90 17.37 16.51
CA GLN A 95 17.44 16.50 17.59
C GLN A 95 15.96 16.76 17.91
N GLU A 96 15.53 18.01 17.95
CA GLU A 96 14.13 18.37 18.14
C GLU A 96 13.27 17.97 16.95
N ALA A 97 13.73 18.21 15.72
CA ALA A 97 13.05 17.76 14.51
C ALA A 97 12.84 16.24 14.49
N ALA A 98 13.85 15.46 14.93
CA ALA A 98 13.71 14.02 15.09
C ALA A 98 12.67 13.63 16.16
N LYS A 99 12.60 14.36 17.28
CA LYS A 99 11.54 14.16 18.30
C LYS A 99 10.16 14.50 17.75
N MET A 100 10.03 15.52 16.91
CA MET A 100 8.76 15.91 16.29
C MET A 100 8.19 14.80 15.39
N MET A 101 9.04 13.96 14.79
CA MET A 101 8.62 12.77 14.02
C MET A 101 7.93 11.70 14.85
N ILE A 102 8.14 11.68 16.19
CA ILE A 102 7.47 10.73 17.08
C ILE A 102 5.96 10.95 16.99
N LEU A 103 5.47 12.20 16.99
CA LEU A 103 4.04 12.48 16.87
C LEU A 103 3.49 11.98 15.54
N LEU A 104 4.18 12.24 14.42
CA LEU A 104 3.79 11.76 13.09
C LEU A 104 3.67 10.22 13.08
N THR A 105 4.62 9.53 13.70
CA THR A 105 4.64 8.06 13.77
C THR A 105 3.52 7.51 14.66
N VAL A 106 3.25 8.16 15.81
CA VAL A 106 2.12 7.81 16.68
C VAL A 106 0.79 7.99 15.94
N MET A 107 0.62 9.09 15.22
CA MET A 107 -0.59 9.32 14.41
C MET A 107 -0.72 8.28 13.28
N GLY A 108 0.38 7.93 12.61
CA GLY A 108 0.41 6.84 11.62
C GLY A 108 -0.02 5.51 12.23
N PHE A 109 0.51 5.15 13.40
CA PHE A 109 0.12 3.94 14.14
C PHE A 109 -1.37 3.94 14.52
N LEU A 110 -1.88 5.05 15.08
CA LEU A 110 -3.31 5.22 15.38
C LEU A 110 -4.18 5.12 14.12
N GLY A 111 -3.68 5.65 13.00
CA GLY A 111 -4.26 5.50 11.68
C GLY A 111 -4.36 4.04 11.27
N ARG A 112 -3.27 3.27 11.39
CA ARG A 112 -3.26 1.85 11.02
C ARG A 112 -4.27 1.04 11.81
N LEU A 113 -4.36 1.27 13.12
CA LEU A 113 -5.38 0.65 13.97
C LEU A 113 -6.79 1.04 13.49
N SER A 114 -7.05 2.34 13.34
CA SER A 114 -8.35 2.85 12.94
C SER A 114 -8.79 2.30 11.58
N PHE A 115 -7.91 2.33 10.58
CA PHE A 115 -8.21 1.86 9.23
C PHE A 115 -8.28 0.34 9.11
N SER A 116 -7.58 -0.41 9.97
CA SER A 116 -7.76 -1.86 10.04
C SER A 116 -9.22 -2.21 10.36
N TYR A 117 -9.80 -1.61 11.42
CA TYR A 117 -11.21 -1.82 11.76
C TYR A 117 -12.19 -1.15 10.77
N LEU A 118 -11.86 0.05 10.29
CA LEU A 118 -12.73 0.80 9.41
C LEU A 118 -12.86 0.11 8.04
N SER A 119 -11.80 -0.55 7.55
CA SER A 119 -11.79 -1.28 6.27
C SER A 119 -12.84 -2.38 6.19
N ASP A 120 -13.21 -2.98 7.32
CA ASP A 120 -14.28 -3.96 7.39
C ASP A 120 -15.66 -3.31 7.46
N LYS A 121 -15.76 -2.07 7.94
CA LYS A 121 -17.04 -1.33 8.00
C LYS A 121 -17.38 -0.64 6.69
N ILE A 122 -16.49 0.14 6.11
CA ILE A 122 -16.78 0.92 4.89
C ILE A 122 -16.32 0.23 3.60
N GLY A 123 -15.52 -0.83 3.72
CA GLY A 123 -14.96 -1.55 2.59
C GLY A 123 -13.61 -1.00 2.13
N ARG A 124 -12.91 -1.78 1.31
CA ARG A 124 -11.55 -1.45 0.86
C ARG A 124 -11.56 -0.32 -0.16
N ARG A 125 -12.60 -0.23 -0.99
CA ARG A 125 -12.73 0.81 -2.03
C ARG A 125 -12.90 2.19 -1.40
N ALA A 126 -13.90 2.34 -0.53
CA ALA A 126 -14.16 3.59 0.17
C ALA A 126 -13.04 3.93 1.16
N GLY A 127 -12.49 2.93 1.86
CA GLY A 127 -11.35 3.10 2.76
C GLY A 127 -10.12 3.64 2.05
N GLY A 128 -9.69 2.99 0.95
CA GLY A 128 -8.55 3.46 0.16
C GLY A 128 -8.76 4.86 -0.43
N GLY A 129 -9.99 5.18 -0.85
CA GLY A 129 -10.35 6.52 -1.30
C GLY A 129 -10.21 7.56 -0.19
N LEU A 130 -10.78 7.30 0.99
CA LEU A 130 -10.70 8.18 2.16
C LEU A 130 -9.26 8.44 2.60
N ILE A 131 -8.42 7.41 2.58
CA ILE A 131 -6.99 7.48 2.86
C ILE A 131 -6.28 8.41 1.88
N GLY A 132 -6.40 8.15 0.57
CA GLY A 132 -5.66 8.92 -0.43
C GLY A 132 -6.16 10.36 -0.53
N LEU A 133 -7.47 10.57 -0.49
CA LEU A 133 -8.05 11.91 -0.51
C LEU A 133 -7.76 12.69 0.78
N GLY A 134 -7.92 12.04 1.94
CA GLY A 134 -7.64 12.65 3.24
C GLY A 134 -6.17 13.04 3.40
N ALA A 135 -5.25 12.12 3.06
CA ALA A 135 -3.82 12.42 3.06
C ALA A 135 -3.49 13.54 2.06
N GLY A 136 -4.01 13.46 0.83
CA GLY A 136 -3.74 14.45 -0.22
C GLY A 136 -4.17 15.87 0.18
N VAL A 137 -5.39 16.03 0.66
CA VAL A 137 -5.91 17.33 1.12
C VAL A 137 -5.09 17.86 2.29
N LEU A 138 -4.80 17.03 3.29
CA LEU A 138 -4.05 17.47 4.47
C LEU A 138 -2.60 17.83 4.15
N ILE A 139 -1.94 17.10 3.24
CA ILE A 139 -0.61 17.45 2.77
C ILE A 139 -0.63 18.81 2.04
N ILE A 140 -1.61 19.04 1.17
CA ILE A 140 -1.75 20.34 0.49
C ILE A 140 -1.95 21.47 1.53
N LEU A 141 -2.86 21.26 2.49
CA LEU A 141 -3.12 22.23 3.55
C LEU A 141 -1.89 22.49 4.42
N ALA A 142 -1.10 21.47 4.74
CA ALA A 142 0.17 21.61 5.46
C ALA A 142 1.14 22.50 4.70
N GLY A 143 1.23 22.33 3.37
CA GLY A 143 2.04 23.16 2.48
C GLY A 143 1.64 24.62 2.44
N TYR A 144 0.34 24.93 2.35
CA TYR A 144 -0.15 26.31 2.32
C TYR A 144 -0.15 27.00 3.68
N ASN A 145 -0.09 26.25 4.78
CA ASN A 145 -0.05 26.77 6.15
C ASN A 145 1.33 26.54 6.79
N TYR A 146 2.40 26.54 5.98
CA TYR A 146 3.73 26.16 6.45
C TYR A 146 4.33 27.15 7.46
N ASP A 147 3.94 28.42 7.37
CA ASP A 147 4.37 29.55 8.19
C ASP A 147 3.32 29.95 9.26
N ALA A 148 2.16 29.32 9.24
CA ALA A 148 1.08 29.59 10.18
C ALA A 148 1.30 28.91 11.55
N THR A 149 0.70 29.50 12.59
CA THR A 149 0.73 28.97 13.95
C THR A 149 -0.70 28.67 14.43
N ILE A 150 -0.92 27.48 14.99
CA ILE A 150 -2.18 27.06 15.61
C ILE A 150 -1.93 26.87 17.11
N MET A 151 -2.64 27.63 17.96
CA MET A 151 -2.52 27.55 19.42
C MET A 151 -1.06 27.67 19.94
N GLY A 152 -0.24 28.52 19.30
CA GLY A 152 1.17 28.71 19.65
C GLY A 152 2.12 27.61 19.13
N MET A 153 1.62 26.63 18.38
CA MET A 153 2.42 25.56 17.77
C MET A 153 2.41 25.67 16.24
N SER A 154 3.42 25.11 15.57
CA SER A 154 3.49 25.09 14.10
C SER A 154 2.27 24.39 13.48
N ALA A 155 1.55 25.09 12.60
CA ALA A 155 0.44 24.51 11.86
C ALA A 155 0.92 23.37 10.94
N LEU A 156 2.06 23.55 10.27
CA LEU A 156 2.72 22.54 9.45
C LEU A 156 2.86 21.20 10.19
N TRP A 157 3.44 21.24 11.40
CA TRP A 157 3.69 20.03 12.19
C TRP A 157 2.40 19.32 12.60
N LEU A 158 1.40 20.07 13.07
CA LEU A 158 0.12 19.51 13.51
C LEU A 158 -0.69 18.94 12.34
N ILE A 159 -0.74 19.65 11.21
CA ILE A 159 -1.44 19.18 10.02
C ILE A 159 -0.71 17.97 9.43
N LEU A 160 0.63 17.95 9.42
CA LEU A 160 1.40 16.77 9.01
C LEU A 160 1.16 15.57 9.94
N ALA A 161 1.06 15.78 11.25
CA ALA A 161 0.70 14.71 12.18
C ALA A 161 -0.67 14.10 11.81
N LEU A 162 -1.66 14.94 11.54
CA LEU A 162 -2.97 14.48 11.07
C LEU A 162 -2.90 13.83 9.67
N ALA A 163 -2.08 14.35 8.76
CA ALA A 163 -1.89 13.77 7.44
C ALA A 163 -1.30 12.35 7.53
N PHE A 164 -0.36 12.12 8.45
CA PHE A 164 0.25 10.80 8.69
C PHE A 164 -0.75 9.75 9.19
N PHE A 165 -1.79 10.17 9.92
CA PHE A 165 -2.90 9.28 10.26
C PHE A 165 -3.55 8.65 9.02
N PHE A 166 -3.70 9.40 7.93
CA PHE A 166 -4.22 8.89 6.67
C PHE A 166 -3.10 8.24 5.84
N ALA A 167 -1.98 8.95 5.65
CA ALA A 167 -0.91 8.55 4.75
C ALA A 167 -0.23 7.24 5.16
N ASP A 168 0.18 7.10 6.43
CA ASP A 168 0.76 5.85 6.94
C ASP A 168 -0.32 4.87 7.39
N GLY A 169 -1.38 5.37 8.03
CA GLY A 169 -2.50 4.53 8.47
C GLY A 169 -3.15 3.75 7.34
N GLY A 170 -3.17 4.33 6.14
CA GLY A 170 -3.76 3.72 4.98
C GLY A 170 -3.07 2.48 4.44
N PHE A 171 -1.81 2.25 4.81
CA PHE A 171 -1.11 1.01 4.47
C PHE A 171 -1.74 -0.23 5.12
N ALA A 172 -2.57 -0.05 6.17
CA ALA A 172 -3.41 -1.11 6.73
C ALA A 172 -4.44 -1.66 5.73
N ILE A 173 -4.86 -0.85 4.74
CA ILE A 173 -5.78 -1.27 3.66
C ILE A 173 -5.01 -1.67 2.42
N VAL A 174 -4.02 -0.86 2.01
CA VAL A 174 -3.26 -1.07 0.77
C VAL A 174 -2.61 -2.45 0.72
N GLY A 175 -2.01 -2.91 1.83
CA GLY A 175 -1.33 -4.20 1.90
C GLY A 175 -2.25 -5.40 1.64
N PRO A 176 -3.28 -5.64 2.47
CA PRO A 176 -4.23 -6.74 2.27
C PRO A 176 -4.97 -6.63 0.94
N TYR A 177 -5.39 -5.42 0.56
CA TYR A 177 -6.11 -5.20 -0.68
C TYR A 177 -5.26 -5.54 -1.92
N ALA A 178 -3.96 -5.26 -1.91
CA ALA A 178 -3.05 -5.68 -2.98
C ALA A 178 -3.02 -7.21 -3.15
N ALA A 179 -3.34 -8.00 -2.12
CA ALA A 179 -3.50 -9.45 -2.24
C ALA A 179 -4.88 -9.82 -2.80
N GLU A 180 -5.93 -9.12 -2.39
CA GLU A 180 -7.32 -9.43 -2.75
C GLU A 180 -7.62 -9.12 -4.23
N VAL A 181 -6.97 -8.13 -4.86
CA VAL A 181 -7.26 -7.72 -6.25
C VAL A 181 -6.70 -8.64 -7.34
N TRP A 182 -5.90 -9.64 -6.97
CA TRP A 182 -5.29 -10.57 -7.92
C TRP A 182 -5.85 -11.99 -7.73
N PRO A 183 -6.02 -12.75 -8.82
CA PRO A 183 -6.32 -14.18 -8.75
C PRO A 183 -5.28 -14.91 -7.91
N SER A 184 -5.70 -15.95 -7.19
CA SER A 184 -4.81 -16.73 -6.31
C SER A 184 -3.48 -17.16 -6.94
N HIS A 185 -3.45 -17.55 -8.22
CA HIS A 185 -2.22 -17.94 -8.91
C HIS A 185 -1.30 -16.76 -9.28
N LEU A 186 -1.85 -15.55 -9.43
CA LEU A 186 -1.08 -14.32 -9.74
C LEU A 186 -0.83 -13.45 -8.51
N ARG A 187 -1.40 -13.76 -7.35
CA ARG A 187 -1.38 -12.91 -6.14
C ARG A 187 0.01 -12.46 -5.75
N THR A 188 0.96 -13.38 -5.62
CA THR A 188 2.35 -13.06 -5.24
C THR A 188 3.02 -12.16 -6.28
N THR A 189 2.90 -12.51 -7.57
CA THR A 189 3.51 -11.77 -8.68
C THR A 189 2.89 -10.39 -8.83
N GLY A 190 1.56 -10.28 -8.71
CA GLY A 190 0.80 -9.04 -8.78
C GLY A 190 1.14 -8.10 -7.63
N MET A 191 1.20 -8.59 -6.40
CA MET A 191 1.68 -7.82 -5.25
C MET A 191 3.12 -7.35 -5.45
N GLY A 192 4.03 -8.27 -5.83
CA GLY A 192 5.43 -7.93 -6.09
C GLY A 192 5.58 -6.85 -7.15
N SER A 193 4.81 -6.93 -8.25
CA SER A 193 4.80 -5.92 -9.30
C SER A 193 4.33 -4.55 -8.81
N ALA A 194 3.27 -4.52 -8.00
CA ALA A 194 2.70 -3.29 -7.47
C ALA A 194 3.64 -2.60 -6.47
N TYR A 195 4.26 -3.38 -5.59
CA TYR A 195 5.29 -2.87 -4.67
C TYR A 195 6.56 -2.44 -5.38
N GLY A 196 6.97 -3.16 -6.43
CA GLY A 196 8.11 -2.78 -7.27
C GLY A 196 7.87 -1.46 -7.98
N PHE A 197 6.72 -1.31 -8.64
CA PHE A 197 6.33 -0.06 -9.31
C PHE A 197 6.14 1.08 -8.31
N GLY A 198 5.50 0.82 -7.16
CA GLY A 198 5.41 1.81 -6.08
C GLY A 198 6.75 2.16 -5.46
N GLY A 199 7.73 1.26 -5.52
CA GLY A 199 9.12 1.50 -5.12
C GLY A 199 9.79 2.61 -5.93
N ILE A 200 9.45 2.74 -7.23
CA ILE A 200 9.88 3.85 -8.08
C ILE A 200 9.38 5.19 -7.49
N GLY A 201 8.20 5.17 -6.88
CA GLY A 201 7.65 6.32 -6.17
C GLY A 201 8.54 6.84 -5.04
N LYS A 202 9.30 5.97 -4.37
CA LYS A 202 10.26 6.38 -3.32
C LYS A 202 11.43 7.19 -3.87
N ILE A 203 11.70 7.08 -5.16
CA ILE A 203 12.70 7.89 -5.87
C ILE A 203 12.04 9.15 -6.39
N ILE A 204 10.89 9.02 -7.07
CA ILE A 204 10.14 10.12 -7.69
C ILE A 204 9.67 11.16 -6.65
N GLY A 205 9.34 10.75 -5.42
CA GLY A 205 8.90 11.65 -4.37
C GLY A 205 9.98 12.67 -4.01
N PRO A 206 11.10 12.23 -3.42
CA PRO A 206 12.24 13.09 -3.11
C PRO A 206 12.83 13.80 -4.35
N LEU A 207 12.97 13.10 -5.48
CA LEU A 207 13.55 13.71 -6.68
C LEU A 207 12.66 14.80 -7.26
N GLY A 208 11.35 14.55 -7.38
CA GLY A 208 10.40 15.53 -7.91
C GLY A 208 10.34 16.78 -7.04
N LEU A 209 10.39 16.61 -5.72
CA LEU A 209 10.53 17.74 -4.81
C LEU A 209 11.85 18.49 -5.02
N ALA A 210 12.99 17.80 -5.17
CA ALA A 210 14.29 18.44 -5.37
C ALA A 210 14.33 19.26 -6.67
N LEU A 211 13.69 18.75 -7.73
CA LEU A 211 13.54 19.43 -9.02
C LEU A 211 12.65 20.67 -8.93
N ILE A 212 11.49 20.58 -8.25
CA ILE A 212 10.59 21.73 -8.04
C ILE A 212 11.30 22.84 -7.28
N VAL A 213 12.10 22.46 -6.29
CA VAL A 213 12.82 23.38 -5.42
C VAL A 213 14.07 24.00 -6.08
N GLY A 214 14.53 23.46 -7.22
CA GLY A 214 15.74 23.93 -7.90
C GLY A 214 17.03 23.66 -7.10
N SER A 215 17.00 22.73 -6.14
CA SER A 215 18.17 22.41 -5.33
C SER A 215 19.14 21.53 -6.09
N ASN A 216 20.41 21.95 -6.20
CA ASN A 216 21.52 21.09 -6.65
C ASN A 216 21.85 19.97 -5.65
N ASN A 217 21.25 20.00 -4.45
CA ASN A 217 21.45 19.03 -3.39
C ASN A 217 20.18 18.20 -3.17
N TYR A 218 20.18 17.00 -3.77
CA TYR A 218 19.09 16.02 -3.68
C TYR A 218 18.90 15.42 -2.27
N LEU A 219 19.86 15.61 -1.36
CA LEU A 219 19.86 15.05 -0.01
C LEU A 219 19.52 16.09 1.07
N LYS A 220 19.85 17.36 0.84
CA LYS A 220 19.55 18.48 1.73
C LYS A 220 19.17 19.70 0.89
N PRO A 221 17.89 19.83 0.50
CA PRO A 221 17.48 20.97 -0.29
C PRO A 221 17.49 22.23 0.56
N ASP A 222 18.23 23.24 0.10
CA ASP A 222 17.98 24.64 0.47
C ASP A 222 16.67 25.03 -0.21
N VAL A 223 15.53 24.75 0.45
CA VAL A 223 14.23 25.04 -0.15
C VAL A 223 13.97 26.54 -0.08
N PRO A 224 13.86 27.25 -1.22
CA PRO A 224 13.35 28.61 -1.19
C PRO A 224 11.95 28.56 -0.60
N LEU A 225 11.70 29.36 0.45
CA LEU A 225 10.40 29.41 1.13
C LEU A 225 9.19 29.50 0.18
N PRO A 226 9.24 30.23 -0.96
CA PRO A 226 8.12 30.31 -1.89
C PRO A 226 7.72 28.99 -2.55
N GLU A 227 8.62 28.00 -2.64
CA GLU A 227 8.37 26.74 -3.33
C GLU A 227 7.75 25.66 -2.42
N ILE A 228 7.64 25.92 -1.11
CA ILE A 228 7.06 24.97 -0.15
C ILE A 228 5.61 24.59 -0.50
N PRO A 229 4.69 25.53 -0.79
CA PRO A 229 3.34 25.15 -1.20
C PRO A 229 3.31 24.30 -2.48
N THR A 230 4.16 24.60 -3.47
CA THR A 230 4.28 23.85 -4.73
C THR A 230 4.76 22.42 -4.49
N ALA A 231 5.78 22.25 -3.65
CA ALA A 231 6.32 20.97 -3.26
C ALA A 231 5.27 20.07 -2.57
N PHE A 232 4.50 20.64 -1.64
CA PHE A 232 3.42 19.91 -0.97
C PHE A 232 2.22 19.68 -1.87
N LEU A 233 1.92 20.60 -2.80
CA LEU A 233 0.91 20.38 -3.84
C LEU A 233 1.25 19.17 -4.69
N TYR A 234 2.51 19.04 -5.12
CA TYR A 234 2.99 17.88 -5.86
C TYR A 234 2.77 16.56 -5.10
N LEU A 235 3.19 16.48 -3.83
CA LEU A 235 3.00 15.27 -3.01
C LEU A 235 1.52 14.98 -2.74
N GLY A 236 0.74 16.04 -2.49
CA GLY A 236 -0.70 15.96 -2.32
C GLY A 236 -1.38 15.37 -3.54
N CYS A 237 -1.00 15.80 -4.75
CA CYS A 237 -1.53 15.29 -6.01
C CYS A 237 -1.27 13.78 -6.19
N TRP A 238 -0.11 13.26 -5.77
CA TRP A 238 0.15 11.81 -5.78
C TRP A 238 -0.79 11.04 -4.85
N PHE A 239 -1.05 11.56 -3.66
CA PHE A 239 -2.03 10.97 -2.74
C PHE A 239 -3.48 11.08 -3.27
N LEU A 240 -3.86 12.24 -3.81
CA LEU A 240 -5.17 12.44 -4.44
C LEU A 240 -5.36 11.46 -5.60
N MET A 241 -4.36 11.29 -6.45
CA MET A 241 -4.38 10.31 -7.54
C MET A 241 -4.59 8.90 -6.98
N ALA A 242 -3.86 8.49 -5.93
CA ALA A 242 -4.09 7.20 -5.29
C ALA A 242 -5.54 7.07 -4.76
N GLY A 243 -6.05 8.10 -4.08
CA GLY A 243 -7.42 8.12 -3.56
C GLY A 243 -8.47 8.00 -4.66
N VAL A 244 -8.33 8.75 -5.76
CA VAL A 244 -9.21 8.69 -6.94
C VAL A 244 -9.16 7.29 -7.57
N VAL A 245 -7.97 6.73 -7.74
CA VAL A 245 -7.80 5.39 -8.32
C VAL A 245 -8.48 4.34 -7.44
N TYR A 246 -8.30 4.39 -6.12
CA TYR A 246 -8.99 3.49 -5.19
C TYR A 246 -10.50 3.67 -5.22
N TYR A 247 -10.99 4.91 -5.19
CA TYR A 247 -12.43 5.19 -5.07
C TYR A 247 -13.21 4.79 -6.34
N PHE A 248 -12.69 5.13 -7.52
CA PHE A 248 -13.39 4.90 -8.79
C PHE A 248 -13.07 3.54 -9.41
N PHE A 249 -11.81 3.10 -9.34
CA PHE A 249 -11.38 1.87 -10.00
C PHE A 249 -11.20 0.71 -9.03
N GLY A 250 -11.17 0.94 -7.73
CA GLY A 250 -11.11 -0.13 -6.74
C GLY A 250 -12.30 -1.09 -6.82
N MET A 251 -12.03 -2.37 -6.60
CA MET A 251 -13.02 -3.43 -6.48
C MET A 251 -13.38 -3.56 -5.01
N GLU A 252 -14.66 -3.76 -4.68
CA GLU A 252 -15.03 -4.02 -3.30
C GLU A 252 -14.83 -5.50 -2.97
N THR A 253 -14.00 -5.74 -1.97
CA THR A 253 -13.57 -7.07 -1.50
C THR A 253 -14.09 -7.39 -0.11
N LYS A 254 -14.67 -6.41 0.60
CA LYS A 254 -15.30 -6.60 1.91
C LYS A 254 -16.33 -7.73 1.88
N GLY A 255 -16.21 -8.63 2.86
CA GLY A 255 -17.16 -9.71 3.09
C GLY A 255 -17.16 -10.82 2.03
N LYS A 256 -16.24 -10.76 1.06
CA LYS A 256 -16.11 -11.79 0.02
C LYS A 256 -15.04 -12.80 0.40
N SER A 257 -15.33 -14.07 0.14
CA SER A 257 -14.29 -15.11 0.25
C SER A 257 -13.31 -15.00 -0.92
N ILE A 258 -12.08 -15.47 -0.72
CA ILE A 258 -11.05 -15.50 -1.77
C ILE A 258 -11.55 -16.23 -3.02
N ALA A 259 -12.29 -17.34 -2.84
CA ALA A 259 -12.85 -18.09 -3.96
C ALA A 259 -13.95 -17.31 -4.71
N GLN A 260 -14.73 -16.47 -4.02
CA GLN A 260 -15.68 -15.57 -4.68
C GLN A 260 -14.96 -14.51 -5.50
N ILE A 261 -13.92 -13.89 -4.94
CA ILE A 261 -13.13 -12.87 -5.63
C ILE A 261 -12.45 -13.46 -6.88
N ASP A 262 -11.85 -14.64 -6.77
CA ASP A 262 -11.22 -15.33 -7.92
C ASP A 262 -12.23 -15.59 -9.05
N ARG A 263 -13.46 -16.01 -8.72
CA ARG A 263 -14.53 -16.20 -9.71
C ARG A 263 -14.96 -14.90 -10.38
N GLU A 264 -15.11 -13.81 -9.62
CA GLU A 264 -15.45 -12.49 -10.16
C GLU A 264 -14.35 -12.00 -11.12
N LEU A 265 -13.08 -12.13 -10.74
CA LEU A 265 -11.94 -11.75 -11.57
C LEU A 265 -11.88 -12.57 -12.87
N ALA A 266 -12.08 -13.89 -12.79
CA ALA A 266 -12.12 -14.76 -13.96
C ALA A 266 -13.27 -14.41 -14.91
N SER A 267 -14.46 -14.14 -14.37
CA SER A 267 -15.62 -13.74 -15.16
C SER A 267 -15.39 -12.43 -15.92
N ALA A 268 -14.79 -11.43 -15.27
CA ALA A 268 -14.46 -10.14 -15.86
C ALA A 268 -13.41 -10.27 -16.97
N CYS A 269 -12.41 -11.13 -16.79
CA CYS A 269 -11.40 -11.43 -17.81
C CYS A 269 -12.05 -12.06 -19.06
N SER A 270 -12.88 -13.09 -18.88
CA SER A 270 -13.54 -13.80 -19.98
C SER A 270 -14.52 -12.92 -20.78
N CYS A 271 -15.23 -12.02 -20.10
CA CYS A 271 -16.11 -11.04 -20.75
C CYS A 271 -15.32 -10.03 -21.59
N ARG A 272 -14.12 -9.66 -21.13
CA ARG A 272 -13.23 -8.76 -21.87
C ARG A 272 -12.66 -9.43 -23.12
N GLU A 273 -12.15 -10.66 -23.00
CA GLU A 273 -11.60 -11.41 -24.14
C GLU A 273 -12.66 -11.62 -25.24
N ARG A 274 -13.92 -11.88 -24.86
CA ARG A 274 -15.06 -11.94 -25.80
C ARG A 274 -15.34 -10.60 -26.50
N ARG A 275 -15.18 -9.47 -25.80
CA ARG A 275 -15.37 -8.13 -26.39
C ARG A 275 -14.21 -7.69 -27.28
N THR A 276 -12.99 -8.10 -26.97
CA THR A 276 -11.78 -7.71 -27.73
C THR A 276 -11.47 -8.62 -28.91
N GLY A 277 -12.27 -9.66 -29.15
CA GLY A 277 -12.07 -10.59 -30.28
C GLY A 277 -10.79 -11.42 -30.19
N SER A 278 -10.09 -11.36 -29.05
CA SER A 278 -8.87 -12.12 -28.79
C SER A 278 -9.25 -13.58 -28.55
N ARG A 279 -9.10 -14.42 -29.58
CA ARG A 279 -9.20 -15.88 -29.43
C ARG A 279 -8.21 -16.35 -28.37
N PRO A 280 -8.54 -17.36 -27.55
CA PRO A 280 -7.55 -18.01 -26.71
C PRO A 280 -6.45 -18.54 -27.63
N ILE A 281 -5.20 -18.16 -27.36
CA ILE A 281 -4.04 -18.76 -28.01
C ILE A 281 -4.00 -20.23 -27.57
N PRO A 282 -3.91 -21.19 -28.51
CA PRO A 282 -3.96 -22.62 -28.22
C PRO A 282 -2.85 -23.09 -27.27
#